data_AF-A0A7W5FJZ8-F1
#
_entry.id   AF-A0A7W5FJZ8-F1
#
_cell.length_a   1.000
_cell.length_b   1.000
_cell.length_c   1.000
_cell.angle_alpha   90.00
_cell.angle_beta   90.00
_cell.angle_gamma   90.00
#
_symmetry.space_group_name_H-M   'P 1'
#
loop_
_entity.id
_entity.type
_entity.pdbx_description
1 polymer ?
#
loop_
_entity_poly.entity_id
_entity_poly.type
_entity_poly.pdbx_seq_one_letter_code
_entity_poly.pdbx_strand_id
1 'polypeptide(L)'
;MPTLDDVSLDPSLLLLVAAMAVLLFILVAFPSDVFNKTYENRREEIHGAIRALGVKHRSRMPSWLQATLLIVTAVGAALLSGKGEGPAAQLPDGNWALNMAAVLIAVPLVMAAYSGPGEIYLWRIRGRATLYVPPVALAVGVACAVFSQVCELNPTYAYGLFCTFILFRGRKPANRIEPTEAQRAYGVLWSVAGLGALIALGYIGFSANWENAHSANAGWHTVLFDAVAYWVVVLGAESLVFALIPMRFLDGRTVAGWRLLAWMPLQIAAGFFFWYVIQRRGEVNGLRPTGDEWLRAMGFFLLFGLAAMTFWGYFQWKGRPTAGFSTRPMAPFTELFQPVTFAGRLRTEAAELAKTVGRRLVRRSPMPRDPGEPSCADFSGEALTAASSTRLPSHPQG
;
A
#
# COMPACT_ATOMS: atom_id res chain seq x y z
N MET A 1 9.09 25.72 0.87
CA MET A 1 9.33 24.30 0.51
C MET A 1 10.64 23.88 1.14
N PRO A 2 10.72 22.68 1.73
CA PRO A 2 11.98 22.19 2.20
C PRO A 2 12.91 21.87 1.02
N THR A 3 14.16 22.28 1.12
CA THR A 3 15.18 21.89 0.14
C THR A 3 15.69 20.49 0.48
N LEU A 4 16.40 19.84 -0.45
CA LEU A 4 17.08 18.56 -0.16
C LEU A 4 18.04 18.69 1.04
N ASP A 5 18.46 19.91 1.34
CA ASP A 5 19.35 20.24 2.45
C ASP A 5 18.66 20.16 3.82
N ASP A 6 17.32 20.20 3.88
CA ASP A 6 16.55 20.04 5.12
C ASP A 6 16.43 18.57 5.58
N VAL A 7 16.88 17.62 4.74
CA VAL A 7 16.94 16.21 5.12
C VAL A 7 18.21 16.00 5.94
N SER A 8 18.08 16.08 7.26
CA SER A 8 19.17 15.71 8.17
C SER A 8 19.58 14.25 7.93
N LEU A 9 20.78 14.05 7.41
CA LEU A 9 21.43 12.74 7.26
C LEU A 9 22.21 12.35 8.53
N ASP A 10 21.86 12.92 9.68
CA ASP A 10 22.49 12.55 10.95
C ASP A 10 22.36 11.03 11.18
N PRO A 11 23.48 10.29 11.27
CA PRO A 11 23.47 8.85 11.49
C PRO A 11 22.64 8.43 12.71
N SER A 12 22.61 9.27 13.74
CA SER A 12 21.87 9.00 14.99
C SER A 12 20.36 9.02 14.76
N LEU A 13 19.87 10.03 14.01
CA LEU A 13 18.47 10.13 13.62
C LEU A 13 18.08 8.99 12.69
N LEU A 14 18.93 8.67 11.70
CA LEU A 14 18.70 7.55 10.78
C LEU A 14 18.62 6.21 11.53
N LEU A 15 19.50 5.99 12.51
CA LEU A 15 19.48 4.79 13.35
C LEU A 15 18.23 4.72 14.20
N LEU A 16 17.80 5.83 14.81
CA LEU A 16 16.57 5.90 15.60
C LEU A 16 15.34 5.60 14.74
N VAL A 17 15.22 6.21 13.56
CA VAL A 17 14.13 5.96 12.61
C VAL A 17 14.13 4.50 12.17
N ALA A 18 15.30 3.94 11.86
CA ALA A 18 15.41 2.52 11.50
C ALA A 18 14.99 1.61 12.66
N ALA A 19 15.42 1.90 13.89
CA ALA A 19 15.04 1.14 15.08
C ALA A 19 13.53 1.22 15.35
N MET A 20 12.94 2.42 15.25
CA MET A 20 11.49 2.60 15.38
C MET A 20 10.71 1.88 14.28
N ALA A 21 11.19 1.91 13.04
CA ALA A 21 10.57 1.19 11.93
C ALA A 21 10.62 -0.33 12.16
N VAL A 22 11.74 -0.87 12.65
CA VAL A 22 11.86 -2.28 13.01
C VAL A 22 10.95 -2.63 14.17
N LEU A 23 10.90 -1.79 15.21
CA LEU A 23 10.02 -1.99 16.36
C LEU A 23 8.54 -1.98 15.95
N LEU A 24 8.12 -1.00 15.13
CA LEU A 24 6.76 -0.91 14.61
C LEU A 24 6.44 -2.10 13.70
N PHE A 25 7.39 -2.52 12.86
CA PHE A 25 7.24 -3.72 12.04
C PHE A 25 7.02 -4.95 12.92
N ILE A 26 7.77 -5.13 14.00
CA ILE A 26 7.57 -6.24 14.95
C ILE A 26 6.20 -6.11 15.61
N LEU A 27 5.87 -4.94 16.17
CA LEU A 27 4.61 -4.71 16.89
C LEU A 27 3.36 -4.86 16.00
N VAL A 28 3.47 -4.62 14.70
CA VAL A 28 2.33 -4.72 13.76
C VAL A 28 2.31 -6.07 13.04
N ALA A 29 3.43 -6.45 12.42
CA ALA A 29 3.49 -7.63 11.56
C ALA A 29 3.39 -8.92 12.37
N PHE A 30 4.00 -8.99 13.56
CA PHE A 30 3.97 -10.21 14.38
C PHE A 30 2.55 -10.53 14.87
N PRO A 31 1.82 -9.62 15.56
CA PRO A 31 0.45 -9.91 15.99
C PRO A 31 -0.47 -10.21 14.82
N SER A 32 -0.32 -9.46 13.72
CA SER A 32 -1.11 -9.66 12.52
C SER A 32 -0.88 -11.06 11.93
N ASP A 33 0.37 -11.52 11.84
CA ASP A 33 0.68 -12.85 11.31
C ASP A 33 0.18 -13.98 12.24
N VAL A 34 0.33 -13.83 13.55
CA VAL A 34 -0.21 -14.77 14.56
C VAL A 34 -1.73 -14.85 14.44
N PHE A 35 -2.41 -13.71 14.43
CA PHE A 35 -3.86 -13.64 14.28
C PHE A 35 -4.33 -14.29 12.97
N ASN A 36 -3.68 -13.92 11.86
CA ASN A 36 -4.00 -14.39 10.52
C ASN A 36 -3.84 -15.91 10.39
N LYS A 37 -2.69 -16.46 10.79
CA LYS A 37 -2.46 -17.91 10.75
C LYS A 37 -3.41 -18.67 11.67
N THR A 38 -3.71 -18.11 12.85
CA THR A 38 -4.70 -18.70 13.77
C THR A 38 -6.08 -18.76 13.10
N TYR A 39 -6.52 -17.64 12.52
CA TYR A 39 -7.80 -17.55 11.82
C TYR A 39 -7.87 -18.52 10.62
N GLU A 40 -6.80 -18.63 9.82
CA GLU A 40 -6.76 -19.55 8.67
C GLU A 40 -6.85 -21.01 9.10
N ASN A 41 -6.05 -21.40 10.10
CA ASN A 41 -6.02 -22.77 10.62
C ASN A 41 -7.33 -23.16 11.29
N ARG A 42 -8.07 -22.19 11.84
CA ARG A 42 -9.32 -22.39 12.57
C ARG A 42 -10.54 -21.85 11.83
N ARG A 43 -10.40 -21.61 10.53
CA ARG A 43 -11.47 -21.02 9.72
C ARG A 43 -12.76 -21.86 9.79
N GLU A 44 -12.64 -23.17 9.68
CA GLU A 44 -13.76 -24.12 9.78
C GLU A 44 -14.44 -24.03 11.15
N GLU A 45 -13.64 -23.98 12.23
CA GLU A 45 -14.12 -23.86 13.62
C GLU A 45 -14.91 -22.56 13.84
N ILE A 46 -14.31 -21.44 13.41
CA ILE A 46 -14.89 -20.10 13.55
C ILE A 46 -16.18 -19.97 12.73
N HIS A 47 -16.17 -20.43 11.47
CA HIS A 47 -17.36 -20.39 10.63
C HIS A 47 -18.44 -21.37 11.13
N GLY A 48 -18.06 -22.49 11.73
CA GLY A 48 -18.98 -23.44 12.38
C GLY A 48 -19.67 -22.81 13.58
N ALA A 49 -18.92 -22.16 14.46
CA ALA A 49 -19.45 -21.43 15.61
C ALA A 49 -20.37 -20.27 15.19
N ILE A 50 -19.97 -19.47 14.22
CA ILE A 50 -20.78 -18.38 13.67
C ILE A 50 -22.08 -18.92 13.04
N ARG A 51 -22.02 -20.08 12.36
CA ARG A 51 -23.20 -20.74 11.79
C ARG A 51 -24.13 -21.27 12.88
N ALA A 52 -23.59 -21.78 13.99
CA ALA A 52 -24.36 -22.23 15.14
C ALA A 52 -25.12 -21.07 15.81
N LEU A 53 -24.57 -19.86 15.77
CA LEU A 53 -25.25 -18.62 16.20
C LEU A 53 -26.35 -18.16 15.21
N GLY A 54 -26.69 -18.94 14.18
CA GLY A 54 -27.74 -18.62 13.22
C GLY A 54 -27.33 -17.63 12.13
N VAL A 55 -26.06 -17.18 12.10
CA VAL A 55 -25.54 -16.35 11.02
C VAL A 55 -25.32 -17.23 9.79
N LYS A 56 -26.38 -17.42 9.00
CA LYS A 56 -26.29 -18.08 7.71
C LYS A 56 -25.28 -17.32 6.85
N HIS A 57 -24.36 -18.05 6.22
CA HIS A 57 -23.38 -17.49 5.29
C HIS A 57 -24.14 -16.81 4.14
N ARG A 58 -24.40 -15.50 4.28
CA ARG A 58 -25.23 -14.78 3.32
C ARG A 58 -24.52 -14.78 1.99
N SER A 59 -25.27 -15.16 0.95
CA SER A 59 -24.87 -15.00 -0.45
C SER A 59 -24.28 -13.62 -0.66
N ARG A 60 -23.21 -13.54 -1.48
CA ARG A 60 -22.55 -12.32 -1.96
C ARG A 60 -23.42 -11.08 -1.73
N MET A 61 -22.99 -10.20 -0.82
CA MET A 61 -23.67 -8.93 -0.62
C MET A 61 -23.78 -8.22 -1.98
N PRO A 62 -24.96 -7.67 -2.34
CA PRO A 62 -25.10 -6.95 -3.59
C PRO A 62 -24.11 -5.76 -3.61
N SER A 63 -23.60 -5.42 -4.79
CA SER A 63 -22.55 -4.41 -4.96
C SER A 63 -22.93 -3.05 -4.36
N TRP A 64 -24.20 -2.66 -4.45
CA TRP A 64 -24.70 -1.42 -3.87
C TRP A 64 -24.51 -1.38 -2.35
N LEU A 65 -24.74 -2.50 -1.64
CA LEU A 65 -24.59 -2.55 -0.18
C LEU A 65 -23.11 -2.48 0.23
N GLN A 66 -22.22 -3.09 -0.55
CA GLN A 66 -20.77 -2.95 -0.35
C GLN A 66 -20.34 -1.50 -0.54
N ALA A 67 -20.85 -0.82 -1.58
CA ALA A 67 -20.59 0.60 -1.80
C ALA A 67 -21.16 1.47 -0.66
N THR A 68 -22.38 1.21 -0.19
CA THR A 68 -22.97 1.92 0.95
C THR A 68 -22.14 1.73 2.21
N LEU A 69 -21.72 0.50 2.51
CA LEU A 69 -20.88 0.20 3.67
C LEU A 69 -19.52 0.92 3.58
N LEU A 70 -18.92 0.94 2.40
CA LEU A 70 -17.68 1.68 2.15
C LEU A 70 -17.87 3.19 2.36
N ILE A 71 -18.96 3.76 1.83
CA ILE A 71 -19.29 5.17 2.04
C ILE A 71 -19.50 5.44 3.53
N VAL A 72 -20.25 4.60 4.24
CA VAL A 72 -20.49 4.76 5.69
C VAL A 72 -19.18 4.68 6.47
N THR A 73 -18.28 3.75 6.12
CA THR A 73 -16.95 3.67 6.76
C THR A 73 -16.09 4.89 6.42
N ALA A 74 -16.13 5.38 5.17
CA ALA A 74 -15.39 6.57 4.76
C ALA A 74 -15.94 7.84 5.44
N VAL A 75 -17.26 7.99 5.54
CA VAL A 75 -17.94 9.06 6.29
C VAL A 75 -17.60 8.94 7.77
N GLY A 76 -17.65 7.73 8.34
CA GLY A 76 -17.25 7.48 9.72
C GLY A 76 -15.82 7.91 9.98
N ALA A 77 -14.87 7.45 9.16
CA ALA A 77 -13.47 7.87 9.24
C ALA A 77 -13.33 9.40 9.11
N ALA A 78 -14.02 10.01 8.15
CA ALA A 78 -13.98 11.44 7.92
C ALA A 78 -14.57 12.27 9.08
N LEU A 79 -15.64 11.79 9.72
CA LEU A 79 -16.23 12.41 10.92
C LEU A 79 -15.29 12.31 12.13
N LEU A 80 -14.57 11.19 12.24
CA LEU A 80 -13.62 10.95 13.33
C LEU A 80 -12.34 11.79 13.15
N SER A 81 -11.81 11.87 11.92
CA SER A 81 -10.66 12.71 11.55
C SER A 81 -10.98 14.21 11.45
N GLY A 82 -12.25 14.60 11.39
CA GLY A 82 -12.66 15.97 11.09
C GLY A 82 -12.40 17.00 12.21
N LYS A 83 -12.02 16.57 13.41
CA LYS A 83 -11.73 17.48 14.53
C LYS A 83 -10.28 17.93 14.50
N GLY A 84 -10.02 19.05 13.81
CA GLY A 84 -8.77 19.81 13.96
C GLY A 84 -7.60 19.38 13.08
N GLU A 85 -7.80 18.46 12.13
CA GLU A 85 -6.72 17.99 11.26
C GLU A 85 -6.80 18.57 9.84
N GLY A 86 -5.65 18.92 9.27
CA GLY A 86 -5.50 19.32 7.87
C GLY A 86 -5.72 20.81 7.60
N PRO A 87 -5.46 21.24 6.36
CA PRO A 87 -5.44 22.67 5.97
C PRO A 87 -6.75 23.41 6.27
N ALA A 88 -7.89 22.77 6.01
CA ALA A 88 -9.20 23.39 6.20
C ALA A 88 -9.59 23.57 7.68
N ALA A 89 -8.90 22.89 8.60
CA ALA A 89 -9.12 23.07 10.04
C ALA A 89 -8.53 24.38 10.57
N GLN A 90 -7.59 25.00 9.85
CA GLN A 90 -6.97 26.28 10.21
C GLN A 90 -7.81 27.50 9.80
N LEU A 91 -8.91 27.29 9.06
CA LEU A 91 -9.82 28.36 8.68
C LEU A 91 -10.59 28.88 9.91
N PRO A 92 -10.93 30.18 9.97
CA PRO A 92 -11.54 30.83 11.14
C PRO A 92 -12.80 30.15 11.70
N ASP A 93 -13.56 29.44 10.85
CA ASP A 93 -14.80 28.76 11.23
C ASP A 93 -14.65 27.23 11.37
N GLY A 94 -13.43 26.69 11.29
CA GLY A 94 -13.15 25.26 11.41
C GLY A 94 -14.00 24.43 10.45
N ASN A 95 -13.74 24.54 9.14
CA ASN A 95 -14.63 24.00 8.10
C ASN A 95 -14.52 22.47 7.96
N TRP A 96 -14.96 21.76 8.99
CA TRP A 96 -14.97 20.31 9.11
C TRP A 96 -15.74 19.63 7.96
N ALA A 97 -16.74 20.31 7.40
CA ALA A 97 -17.51 19.83 6.26
C ALA A 97 -16.65 19.71 5.00
N LEU A 98 -15.76 20.67 4.73
CA LEU A 98 -14.82 20.60 3.61
C LEU A 98 -13.78 19.51 3.82
N ASN A 99 -13.23 19.36 5.02
CA ASN A 99 -12.34 18.25 5.35
C ASN A 99 -13.02 16.89 5.15
N MET A 100 -14.28 16.77 5.60
CA MET A 100 -15.06 15.55 5.42
C MET A 100 -15.28 15.25 3.93
N ALA A 101 -15.67 16.26 3.14
CA ALA A 101 -15.80 16.14 1.70
C ALA A 101 -14.47 15.75 1.04
N ALA A 102 -13.35 16.31 1.49
CA ALA A 102 -12.03 15.98 0.98
C ALA A 102 -11.65 14.52 1.22
N VAL A 103 -11.85 13.99 2.44
CA VAL A 103 -11.61 12.57 2.75
C VAL A 103 -12.51 11.67 1.92
N LEU A 104 -13.80 12.02 1.78
CA LEU A 104 -14.76 11.27 0.97
C LEU A 104 -14.38 11.19 -0.51
N ILE A 105 -13.67 12.19 -1.03
CA ILE A 105 -13.12 12.20 -2.40
C ILE A 105 -11.77 11.47 -2.45
N ALA A 106 -10.89 11.71 -1.49
CA ALA A 106 -9.53 11.16 -1.48
C ALA A 106 -9.52 9.63 -1.33
N VAL A 107 -10.37 9.06 -0.46
CA VAL A 107 -10.46 7.60 -0.25
C VAL A 107 -10.72 6.83 -1.56
N PRO A 108 -11.79 7.11 -2.33
CA PRO A 108 -12.03 6.41 -3.59
C PRO A 108 -10.96 6.71 -4.65
N LEU A 109 -10.34 7.90 -4.65
CA LEU A 109 -9.23 8.22 -5.55
C LEU A 109 -8.00 7.35 -5.26
N VAL A 110 -7.56 7.29 -4.01
CA VAL A 110 -6.43 6.46 -3.57
C VAL A 110 -6.69 4.99 -3.85
N MET A 111 -7.91 4.54 -3.55
CA MET A 111 -8.36 3.18 -3.84
C MET A 111 -8.29 2.87 -5.34
N ALA A 112 -8.86 3.73 -6.20
CA ALA A 112 -8.87 3.53 -7.64
C ALA A 112 -7.46 3.58 -8.25
N ALA A 113 -6.60 4.48 -7.76
CA ALA A 113 -5.22 4.60 -8.20
C ALA A 113 -4.36 3.38 -7.80
N TYR A 114 -4.66 2.76 -6.66
CA TYR A 114 -4.02 1.52 -6.27
C TYR A 114 -4.58 0.32 -7.05
N SER A 115 -5.89 0.06 -7.02
CA SER A 115 -6.44 -1.18 -7.59
C SER A 115 -6.53 -1.15 -9.11
N GLY A 116 -6.83 0.01 -9.70
CA GLY A 116 -7.14 0.19 -11.11
C GLY A 116 -6.01 -0.26 -12.05
N PRO A 117 -4.77 0.24 -11.92
CA PRO A 117 -3.68 -0.12 -12.82
C PRO A 117 -3.34 -1.62 -12.81
N GLY A 118 -3.28 -2.24 -11.62
CA GLY A 118 -3.03 -3.67 -11.48
C GLY A 118 -4.16 -4.51 -12.06
N GLU A 119 -5.41 -4.08 -11.87
CA GLU A 119 -6.58 -4.71 -12.48
C GLU A 119 -6.57 -4.58 -14.01
N ILE A 120 -6.29 -3.40 -14.55
CA ILE A 120 -6.16 -3.16 -16.01
C ILE A 120 -5.07 -4.05 -16.59
N TYR A 121 -3.92 -4.17 -15.93
CA TYR A 121 -2.83 -5.06 -16.34
C TYR A 121 -3.29 -6.52 -16.38
N LEU A 122 -3.91 -7.01 -15.30
CA LEU A 122 -4.40 -8.40 -15.24
C LEU A 122 -5.55 -8.64 -16.21
N TRP A 123 -6.40 -7.65 -16.45
CA TRP A 123 -7.52 -7.69 -17.39
C TRP A 123 -7.03 -7.87 -18.83
N ARG A 124 -5.99 -7.11 -19.23
CA ARG A 124 -5.38 -7.23 -20.55
C ARG A 124 -4.80 -8.61 -20.83
N ILE A 125 -4.30 -9.30 -19.81
CA ILE A 125 -3.67 -10.61 -19.98
C ILE A 125 -4.72 -11.72 -19.88
N ARG A 126 -5.68 -11.63 -18.95
CA ARG A 126 -6.59 -12.75 -18.62
C ARG A 126 -7.99 -12.31 -18.17
N GLY A 127 -8.56 -11.25 -18.72
CA GLY A 127 -9.98 -10.88 -18.61
C GLY A 127 -10.53 -10.59 -17.21
N ARG A 128 -11.86 -10.38 -17.11
CA ARG A 128 -12.55 -9.65 -16.02
C ARG A 128 -12.12 -10.08 -14.60
N ALA A 129 -11.61 -9.13 -13.84
CA ALA A 129 -11.55 -9.19 -12.38
C ALA A 129 -12.78 -8.51 -11.78
N THR A 130 -13.08 -8.79 -10.51
CA THR A 130 -14.18 -8.16 -9.79
C THR A 130 -13.68 -7.75 -8.41
N LEU A 131 -13.89 -6.50 -8.05
CA LEU A 131 -13.64 -6.02 -6.71
C LEU A 131 -14.62 -6.70 -5.72
N TYR A 132 -14.11 -7.20 -4.60
CA TYR A 132 -14.94 -7.74 -3.52
C TYR A 132 -14.46 -7.17 -2.20
N VAL A 133 -15.40 -6.64 -1.44
CA VAL A 133 -15.15 -6.18 -0.09
C VAL A 133 -15.58 -7.26 0.90
N PRO A 134 -14.65 -7.89 1.65
CA PRO A 134 -15.03 -8.82 2.71
C PRO A 134 -15.77 -8.05 3.82
N PRO A 135 -17.04 -8.37 4.13
CA PRO A 135 -17.79 -7.63 5.16
C PRO A 135 -17.12 -7.66 6.54
N VAL A 136 -16.42 -8.76 6.84
CA VAL A 136 -15.66 -8.91 8.09
C VAL A 136 -14.49 -7.90 8.14
N ALA A 137 -13.79 -7.69 7.03
CA ALA A 137 -12.71 -6.72 6.97
C ALA A 137 -13.23 -5.29 7.19
N LEU A 138 -14.41 -4.98 6.62
CA LEU A 138 -15.07 -3.71 6.85
C LEU A 138 -15.51 -3.53 8.32
N ALA A 139 -16.08 -4.57 8.94
CA ALA A 139 -16.48 -4.52 10.35
C ALA A 139 -15.27 -4.32 11.27
N VAL A 140 -14.17 -5.04 11.01
CA VAL A 140 -12.89 -4.83 11.72
C VAL A 140 -12.40 -3.40 11.50
N GLY A 141 -12.51 -2.89 10.27
CA GLY A 141 -12.07 -1.54 9.97
C GLY A 141 -12.84 -0.44 10.70
N VAL A 142 -14.16 -0.59 10.79
CA VAL A 142 -15.02 0.30 11.60
C VAL A 142 -14.65 0.18 13.09
N ALA A 143 -14.47 -1.03 13.60
CA ALA A 143 -14.07 -1.24 14.99
C ALA A 143 -12.72 -0.57 15.30
N CYS A 144 -11.73 -0.70 14.41
CA CYS A 144 -10.44 -0.03 14.54
C CYS A 144 -10.56 1.50 14.51
N ALA A 145 -11.38 2.06 13.61
CA ALA A 145 -11.60 3.50 13.54
C ALA A 145 -12.27 4.03 14.82
N VAL A 146 -13.33 3.37 15.30
CA VAL A 146 -14.00 3.70 16.56
C VAL A 146 -13.03 3.60 17.73
N PHE A 147 -12.24 2.53 17.79
CA PHE A 147 -11.25 2.34 18.84
C PHE A 147 -10.18 3.44 18.83
N SER A 148 -9.66 3.78 17.65
CA SER A 148 -8.69 4.87 17.48
C SER A 148 -9.24 6.20 17.99
N GLN A 149 -10.54 6.45 17.82
CA GLN A 149 -11.18 7.63 18.35
C GLN A 149 -11.29 7.61 19.88
N VAL A 150 -11.74 6.49 20.44
CA VAL A 150 -11.90 6.33 21.89
C VAL A 150 -10.56 6.51 22.61
N CYS A 151 -9.45 6.12 21.97
CA CYS A 151 -8.11 6.32 22.49
C CYS A 151 -7.47 7.67 22.12
N GLU A 152 -8.20 8.55 21.42
CA GLU A 152 -7.72 9.87 20.97
C GLU A 152 -6.36 9.77 20.28
N LEU A 153 -6.21 8.81 19.36
CA LEU A 153 -4.97 8.65 18.62
C LEU A 153 -4.89 9.74 17.54
N ASN A 154 -3.84 10.56 17.61
CA ASN A 154 -3.45 11.52 16.59
C ASN A 154 -2.14 11.03 15.96
N PRO A 155 -2.12 10.59 14.69
CA PRO A 155 -3.24 10.57 13.74
C PRO A 155 -4.26 9.46 14.03
N THR A 156 -5.53 9.69 13.65
CA THR A 156 -6.54 8.61 13.68
C THR A 156 -6.10 7.50 12.73
N TYR A 157 -5.86 6.31 13.27
CA TYR A 157 -5.32 5.20 12.50
C TYR A 157 -6.40 4.57 11.60
N ALA A 158 -6.29 4.76 10.30
CA ALA A 158 -7.26 4.32 9.30
C ALA A 158 -6.98 2.91 8.73
N TYR A 159 -6.36 2.02 9.53
CA TYR A 159 -6.02 0.62 9.16
C TYR A 159 -7.14 -0.14 8.44
N GLY A 160 -8.39 0.15 8.83
CA GLY A 160 -9.59 -0.52 8.36
C GLY A 160 -9.92 -0.31 6.88
N LEU A 161 -9.65 0.89 6.38
CA LEU A 161 -10.06 1.26 5.02
C LEU A 161 -9.31 0.45 3.95
N PHE A 162 -8.09 0.01 4.24
CA PHE A 162 -7.24 -0.68 3.26
C PHE A 162 -7.38 -2.20 3.27
N CYS A 163 -7.69 -2.81 4.41
CA CYS A 163 -8.05 -4.24 4.50
C CYS A 163 -9.33 -4.60 3.71
N THR A 164 -10.08 -3.59 3.28
CA THR A 164 -11.39 -3.71 2.67
C THR A 164 -11.33 -4.20 1.21
N PHE A 165 -10.18 -4.15 0.54
CA PHE A 165 -10.10 -4.48 -0.89
C PHE A 165 -9.27 -5.72 -1.16
N ILE A 166 -9.95 -6.86 -1.30
CA ILE A 166 -9.33 -8.06 -1.86
C ILE A 166 -9.82 -8.18 -3.30
N LEU A 167 -8.89 -8.18 -4.25
CA LEU A 167 -9.16 -8.46 -5.65
C LEU A 167 -9.63 -9.91 -5.79
N PHE A 168 -10.94 -10.12 -5.72
CA PHE A 168 -11.51 -11.46 -5.75
C PHE A 168 -11.71 -11.87 -7.20
N ARG A 169 -11.04 -12.95 -7.58
CA ARG A 169 -11.31 -13.58 -8.87
C ARG A 169 -12.74 -14.12 -8.85
N GLY A 170 -13.57 -13.61 -9.76
CA GLY A 170 -14.84 -14.24 -10.09
C GLY A 170 -14.66 -15.74 -10.34
N ARG A 171 -15.76 -16.51 -10.18
CA ARG A 171 -15.78 -17.98 -10.33
C ARG A 171 -14.88 -18.38 -11.50
N LYS A 172 -13.83 -19.15 -11.21
CA LYS A 172 -12.88 -19.65 -12.21
C LYS A 172 -13.70 -20.27 -13.35
N PRO A 173 -13.62 -19.77 -14.59
CA PRO A 173 -14.00 -20.59 -15.72
C PRO A 173 -13.13 -21.85 -15.63
N ALA A 174 -13.73 -23.04 -15.74
CA ALA A 174 -13.05 -24.32 -15.48
C ALA A 174 -11.73 -24.49 -16.28
N ASN A 175 -11.55 -23.74 -17.38
CA ASN A 175 -10.41 -23.85 -18.28
C ASN A 175 -9.42 -22.67 -18.22
N ARG A 176 -9.51 -21.78 -17.21
CA ARG A 176 -8.62 -20.61 -17.18
C ARG A 176 -7.32 -20.90 -16.43
N ILE A 177 -6.19 -20.78 -17.15
CA ILE A 177 -4.84 -20.89 -16.58
C ILE A 177 -4.69 -19.86 -15.45
N GLU A 178 -4.17 -20.27 -14.29
CA GLU A 178 -3.85 -19.34 -13.21
C GLU A 178 -2.65 -18.46 -13.58
N PRO A 179 -2.69 -17.14 -13.35
CA PRO A 179 -1.55 -16.30 -13.63
C PRO A 179 -0.38 -16.70 -12.75
N THR A 180 0.79 -16.71 -13.38
CA THR A 180 2.05 -17.04 -12.72
C THR A 180 2.31 -16.06 -11.58
N GLU A 181 3.11 -16.46 -10.61
CA GLU A 181 3.49 -15.60 -9.49
C GLU A 181 4.10 -14.27 -9.98
N ALA A 182 4.94 -14.33 -11.02
CA ALA A 182 5.50 -13.15 -11.68
C ALA A 182 4.42 -12.21 -12.25
N GLN A 183 3.40 -12.74 -12.94
CA GLN A 183 2.30 -11.93 -13.47
C GLN A 183 1.51 -11.24 -12.36
N ARG A 184 1.29 -11.93 -11.23
CA ARG A 184 0.62 -11.32 -10.07
C ARG A 184 1.50 -10.21 -9.49
N ALA A 185 2.79 -10.44 -9.34
CA ALA A 185 3.74 -9.44 -8.86
C ALA A 185 3.79 -8.21 -9.77
N TYR A 186 3.80 -8.38 -11.10
CA TYR A 186 3.71 -7.25 -12.03
C TYR A 186 2.41 -6.45 -11.88
N GLY A 187 1.27 -7.12 -11.64
CA GLY A 187 0.01 -6.44 -11.33
C GLY A 187 0.14 -5.53 -10.10
N VAL A 188 0.76 -6.03 -9.03
CA VAL A 188 1.05 -5.24 -7.83
C VAL A 188 2.00 -4.08 -8.12
N LEU A 189 3.04 -4.28 -8.93
CA LEU A 189 3.96 -3.21 -9.32
C LEU A 189 3.24 -2.09 -10.08
N TRP A 190 2.30 -2.43 -10.97
CA TRP A 190 1.45 -1.44 -11.63
C TRP A 190 0.55 -0.69 -10.65
N SER A 191 -0.04 -1.39 -9.67
CA SER A 191 -0.82 -0.78 -8.58
C SER A 191 -0.01 0.21 -7.76
N VAL A 192 1.20 -0.18 -7.35
CA VAL A 192 2.15 0.67 -6.61
C VAL A 192 2.54 1.88 -7.46
N ALA A 193 2.82 1.69 -8.74
CA ALA A 193 3.19 2.78 -9.65
C ALA A 193 2.04 3.79 -9.85
N GLY A 194 0.80 3.33 -10.04
CA GLY A 194 -0.34 4.23 -10.22
C GLY A 194 -0.70 4.98 -8.94
N LEU A 195 -0.62 4.34 -7.78
CA LEU A 195 -0.78 5.03 -6.51
C LEU A 195 0.36 6.04 -6.28
N GLY A 196 1.61 5.66 -6.56
CA GLY A 196 2.75 6.57 -6.50
C GLY A 196 2.59 7.79 -7.41
N ALA A 197 2.05 7.62 -8.61
CA ALA A 197 1.74 8.71 -9.52
C ALA A 197 0.65 9.64 -8.96
N LEU A 198 -0.44 9.08 -8.39
CA LEU A 198 -1.49 9.89 -7.77
C LEU A 198 -0.95 10.67 -6.56
N ILE A 199 -0.13 10.05 -5.71
CA ILE A 199 0.53 10.71 -4.58
C ILE A 199 1.40 11.87 -5.04
N ALA A 200 2.22 11.65 -6.08
CA ALA A 200 3.07 12.71 -6.65
C ALA A 200 2.23 13.88 -7.18
N LEU A 201 1.14 13.59 -7.90
CA LEU A 201 0.20 14.62 -8.36
C LEU A 201 -0.48 15.35 -7.20
N GLY A 202 -0.92 14.63 -6.16
CA GLY A 202 -1.48 15.22 -4.95
C GLY A 202 -0.47 16.14 -4.26
N TYR A 203 0.78 15.71 -4.12
CA TYR A 203 1.83 16.52 -3.51
C TYR A 203 2.12 17.80 -4.31
N ILE A 204 2.22 17.69 -5.64
CA ILE A 204 2.41 18.84 -6.53
C ILE A 204 1.21 19.80 -6.43
N GLY A 205 -0.01 19.27 -6.50
CA GLY A 205 -1.24 20.05 -6.43
C GLY A 205 -1.40 20.79 -5.11
N PHE A 206 -1.17 20.10 -3.99
CA PHE A 206 -1.13 20.68 -2.64
C PHE A 206 -0.07 21.79 -2.54
N SER A 207 1.16 21.49 -2.97
CA SER A 207 2.28 22.44 -2.90
C SER A 207 2.04 23.70 -3.74
N ALA A 208 1.44 23.56 -4.92
CA ALA A 208 1.16 24.67 -5.82
C ALA A 208 -0.04 25.53 -5.36
N ASN A 209 -0.98 24.93 -4.62
CA ASN A 209 -2.22 25.59 -4.22
C ASN A 209 -2.18 26.16 -2.79
N TRP A 210 -1.15 25.82 -2.01
CA TRP A 210 -1.03 26.16 -0.59
C TRP A 210 -1.29 27.64 -0.29
N GLU A 211 -0.58 28.57 -0.96
CA GLU A 211 -0.72 30.01 -0.72
C GLU A 211 -2.12 30.53 -1.02
N ASN A 212 -2.74 30.02 -2.10
CA ASN A 212 -4.09 30.42 -2.50
C ASN A 212 -5.15 29.89 -1.53
N ALA A 213 -4.99 28.64 -1.09
CA ALA A 213 -5.92 27.98 -0.17
C ALA A 213 -5.93 28.59 1.24
N HIS A 214 -4.81 29.17 1.67
CA HIS A 214 -4.66 29.81 2.97
C HIS A 214 -4.77 31.34 2.91
N SER A 215 -5.15 31.90 1.77
CA SER A 215 -5.44 33.32 1.65
C SER A 215 -6.76 33.68 2.36
N ALA A 216 -6.86 34.90 2.91
CA ALA A 216 -8.05 35.35 3.63
C ALA A 216 -9.35 35.31 2.79
N ASN A 217 -9.23 35.32 1.46
CA ASN A 217 -10.35 35.30 0.52
C ASN A 217 -10.41 33.99 -0.30
N ALA A 218 -9.81 32.90 0.20
CA ALA A 218 -9.80 31.63 -0.50
C ALA A 218 -11.24 31.13 -0.74
N GLY A 219 -11.57 30.84 -2.00
CA GLY A 219 -12.84 30.20 -2.33
C GLY A 219 -12.91 28.77 -1.80
N TRP A 220 -14.11 28.30 -1.47
CA TRP A 220 -14.32 26.94 -0.93
C TRP A 220 -13.77 25.84 -1.85
N HIS A 221 -13.73 26.06 -3.17
CA HIS A 221 -13.20 25.11 -4.16
C HIS A 221 -11.67 24.99 -4.06
N THR A 222 -10.97 26.11 -3.85
CA THR A 222 -9.51 26.16 -3.66
C THR A 222 -9.12 25.42 -2.39
N VAL A 223 -9.86 25.64 -1.30
CA VAL A 223 -9.68 24.94 -0.02
C VAL A 223 -9.98 23.44 -0.17
N LEU A 224 -11.07 23.08 -0.84
CA LEU A 224 -11.44 21.68 -1.06
C LEU A 224 -10.38 20.94 -1.88
N PHE A 225 -9.87 21.55 -2.95
CA PHE A 225 -8.81 20.97 -3.76
C PHE A 225 -7.53 20.74 -2.94
N ASP A 226 -7.12 21.73 -2.16
CA ASP A 226 -5.96 21.61 -1.26
C ASP A 226 -6.12 20.47 -0.25
N ALA A 227 -7.29 20.40 0.40
CA ALA A 227 -7.61 19.36 1.36
C ALA A 227 -7.65 17.96 0.72
N VAL A 228 -8.22 17.82 -0.49
CA VAL A 228 -8.21 16.55 -1.24
C VAL A 228 -6.78 16.14 -1.56
N ALA A 229 -5.97 17.07 -2.07
CA ALA A 229 -4.57 16.81 -2.43
C ALA A 229 -3.76 16.39 -1.20
N TYR A 230 -3.94 17.07 -0.06
CA TYR A 230 -3.38 16.69 1.23
C TYR A 230 -3.75 15.27 1.65
N TRP A 231 -5.05 14.94 1.66
CA TRP A 231 -5.51 13.60 2.08
C TRP A 231 -5.10 12.50 1.11
N VAL A 232 -4.99 12.79 -0.19
CA VAL A 232 -4.43 11.85 -1.18
C VAL A 232 -2.98 11.49 -0.84
N VAL A 233 -2.16 12.47 -0.46
CA VAL A 233 -0.77 12.23 -0.04
C VAL A 233 -0.72 11.40 1.24
N VAL A 234 -1.49 11.80 2.26
CA VAL A 234 -1.51 11.12 3.57
C VAL A 234 -1.99 9.68 3.44
N LEU A 235 -3.19 9.47 2.90
CA LEU A 235 -3.79 8.13 2.75
C LEU A 235 -2.99 7.28 1.77
N GLY A 236 -2.45 7.88 0.70
CA GLY A 236 -1.62 7.15 -0.26
C GLY A 236 -0.30 6.67 0.33
N ALA A 237 0.38 7.51 1.12
CA ALA A 237 1.62 7.12 1.81
C ALA A 237 1.37 5.96 2.78
N GLU A 238 0.30 6.07 3.58
CA GLU A 238 -0.15 5.03 4.50
C GLU A 238 -0.45 3.71 3.76
N SER A 239 -1.23 3.80 2.67
CA SER A 239 -1.60 2.66 1.82
C SER A 239 -0.39 1.93 1.27
N LEU A 240 0.61 2.65 0.77
CA LEU A 240 1.81 2.05 0.17
C LEU A 240 2.58 1.22 1.21
N VAL A 241 2.79 1.76 2.41
CA VAL A 241 3.53 1.06 3.46
C VAL A 241 2.82 -0.21 3.86
N PHE A 242 1.51 -0.14 4.11
CA PHE A 242 0.76 -1.29 4.59
C PHE A 242 0.54 -2.32 3.49
N ALA A 243 0.12 -1.92 2.30
CA ALA A 243 -0.15 -2.86 1.21
C ALA A 243 1.10 -3.65 0.80
N LEU A 244 2.30 -3.08 1.01
CA LEU A 244 3.57 -3.75 0.74
C LEU A 244 4.07 -4.63 1.89
N ILE A 245 3.47 -4.65 3.08
CA ILE A 245 3.90 -5.58 4.15
C ILE A 245 3.73 -7.03 3.64
N PRO A 246 4.72 -7.93 3.82
CA PRO A 246 4.74 -9.25 3.19
C PRO A 246 3.85 -10.28 3.92
N MET A 247 2.60 -9.91 4.20
CA MET A 247 1.59 -10.76 4.83
C MET A 247 0.69 -11.45 3.81
N ARG A 248 0.09 -12.58 4.19
CA ARG A 248 -0.69 -13.44 3.27
C ARG A 248 -1.84 -12.75 2.53
N PHE A 249 -2.44 -11.76 3.17
CA PHE A 249 -3.60 -11.04 2.65
C PHE A 249 -3.24 -9.76 1.92
N LEU A 250 -1.96 -9.40 1.91
CA LEU A 250 -1.48 -8.15 1.33
C LEU A 250 -0.61 -8.44 0.10
N ASP A 251 -0.61 -7.47 -0.79
CA ASP A 251 0.05 -7.57 -2.08
C ASP A 251 1.58 -7.61 -1.95
N GLY A 252 2.12 -7.11 -0.85
CA GLY A 252 3.52 -7.24 -0.45
C GLY A 252 4.04 -8.67 -0.51
N ARG A 253 3.25 -9.66 -0.07
CA ARG A 253 3.66 -11.07 -0.14
C ARG A 253 3.77 -11.57 -1.57
N THR A 254 2.94 -11.07 -2.47
CA THR A 254 3.00 -11.44 -3.89
C THR A 254 4.33 -10.99 -4.50
N VAL A 255 4.77 -9.77 -4.21
CA VAL A 255 6.06 -9.25 -4.72
C VAL A 255 7.25 -9.91 -4.03
N ALA A 256 7.22 -10.02 -2.69
CA ALA A 256 8.27 -10.67 -1.92
C ALA A 256 8.37 -12.18 -2.18
N GLY A 257 7.25 -12.80 -2.54
CA GLY A 257 7.14 -14.19 -3.00
C GLY A 257 7.87 -14.40 -4.32
N TRP A 258 7.65 -13.50 -5.27
CA TRP A 258 8.27 -13.51 -6.59
C TRP A 258 9.77 -13.20 -6.54
N ARG A 259 10.15 -12.02 -6.02
CA ARG A 259 11.54 -11.57 -5.87
C ARG A 259 11.67 -10.64 -4.68
N LEU A 260 12.31 -11.12 -3.63
CA LEU A 260 12.52 -10.37 -2.41
C LEU A 260 13.32 -9.07 -2.64
N LEU A 261 14.30 -9.12 -3.54
CA LEU A 261 15.08 -7.94 -3.92
C LEU A 261 14.28 -6.89 -4.71
N ALA A 262 13.20 -7.27 -5.38
CA ALA A 262 12.29 -6.29 -6.02
C ALA A 262 11.37 -5.63 -4.98
N TRP A 263 10.99 -6.39 -3.95
CA TRP A 263 10.13 -5.92 -2.88
C TRP A 263 10.83 -4.96 -1.90
N MET A 264 12.05 -5.28 -1.45
CA MET A 264 12.74 -4.51 -0.40
C MET A 264 12.86 -3.01 -0.71
N PRO A 265 13.35 -2.57 -1.88
CA PRO A 265 13.47 -1.15 -2.19
C PRO A 265 12.12 -0.43 -2.16
N LEU A 266 11.04 -1.09 -2.60
CA LEU A 266 9.69 -0.53 -2.58
C LEU A 266 9.20 -0.34 -1.15
N GLN A 267 9.38 -1.34 -0.28
CA GLN A 267 8.99 -1.23 1.12
C GLN A 267 9.80 -0.15 1.85
N ILE A 268 11.11 -0.10 1.61
CA ILE A 268 12.00 0.90 2.21
C ILE A 268 11.57 2.30 1.76
N ALA A 269 11.39 2.51 0.46
CA ALA A 269 10.95 3.80 -0.08
C ALA A 269 9.58 4.22 0.46
N ALA A 270 8.60 3.30 0.51
CA ALA A 270 7.30 3.56 1.09
C ALA A 270 7.41 3.93 2.58
N GLY A 271 8.20 3.20 3.36
CA GLY A 271 8.40 3.46 4.79
C GLY A 271 9.03 4.83 5.06
N PHE A 272 10.10 5.18 4.32
CA PHE A 272 10.72 6.50 4.41
C PHE A 272 9.75 7.61 4.01
N PHE A 273 8.99 7.43 2.93
CA PHE A 273 8.02 8.41 2.47
C PHE A 273 6.89 8.62 3.49
N PHE A 274 6.37 7.54 4.08
CA PHE A 274 5.36 7.62 5.13
C PHE A 274 5.87 8.32 6.39
N TRP A 275 7.11 8.01 6.82
CA TRP A 275 7.76 8.73 7.91
C TRP A 275 7.86 10.23 7.62
N TYR A 276 8.29 10.60 6.41
CA TYR A 276 8.35 11.99 5.96
C TYR A 276 6.96 12.67 6.02
N VAL A 277 5.91 12.00 5.56
CA VAL A 277 4.54 12.50 5.61
C VAL A 277 4.05 12.71 7.04
N ILE A 278 4.38 11.81 7.98
CA ILE A 278 4.05 11.99 9.41
C ILE A 278 4.71 13.24 9.98
N GLN A 279 6.01 13.44 9.71
CA GLN A 279 6.75 14.61 10.21
C GLN A 279 6.13 15.91 9.67
N ARG A 280 5.85 15.97 8.37
CA ARG A 280 5.23 17.14 7.74
C ARG A 280 3.81 17.40 8.24
N ARG A 281 3.04 16.34 8.51
CA ARG A 281 1.71 16.48 9.10
C ARG A 281 1.77 17.14 10.48
N GLY A 282 2.74 16.77 11.33
CA GLY A 282 2.93 17.42 12.63
C GLY A 282 3.24 18.91 12.51
N GLU A 283 4.10 19.28 11.56
CA GLU A 283 4.42 20.69 11.27
C GLU A 283 3.21 21.46 10.74
N VAL A 284 2.50 20.90 9.75
CA VAL A 284 1.30 21.53 9.15
C VAL A 284 0.24 21.74 10.21
N ASN A 285 -0.03 20.76 11.06
CA ASN A 285 -1.06 20.87 12.09
C ASN A 285 -0.60 21.70 13.31
N GLY A 286 0.66 22.17 13.36
CA GLY A 286 1.23 22.84 14.53
C GLY A 286 1.33 21.97 15.77
N LEU A 287 1.08 20.67 15.64
CA LEU A 287 1.10 19.67 16.70
C LEU A 287 2.42 18.91 16.58
N ARG A 288 3.43 19.34 17.33
CA ARG A 288 4.58 18.46 17.57
C ARG A 288 4.07 17.26 18.36
N PRO A 289 4.30 16.03 17.88
CA PRO A 289 3.84 14.86 18.60
C PRO A 289 4.38 14.90 20.02
N THR A 290 3.49 14.97 20.99
CA THR A 290 3.92 14.90 22.40
C THR A 290 4.35 13.47 22.69
N GLY A 291 5.24 13.26 23.67
CA GLY A 291 5.67 11.91 24.06
C GLY A 291 4.48 10.98 24.39
N ASP A 292 3.39 11.57 24.87
CA ASP A 292 2.13 10.90 25.18
C ASP A 292 1.45 10.27 23.95
N GLU A 293 1.48 10.93 22.78
CA GLU A 293 0.88 10.40 21.54
C GLU A 293 1.60 9.14 21.07
N TRP A 294 2.93 9.14 21.13
CA TRP A 294 3.73 7.95 20.83
C TRP A 294 3.45 6.80 21.79
N LEU A 295 3.32 7.09 23.08
CA LEU A 295 2.98 6.09 24.09
C LEU A 295 1.58 5.51 23.86
N ARG A 296 0.59 6.34 23.49
CA ARG A 296 -0.76 5.88 23.13
C ARG A 296 -0.74 4.97 21.90
N ALA A 297 -0.01 5.36 20.85
CA ALA A 297 0.17 4.53 19.65
C ALA A 297 0.86 3.19 19.95
N MET A 298 1.94 3.20 20.74
CA MET A 298 2.60 1.98 21.17
C MET A 298 1.69 1.11 22.03
N GLY A 299 0.95 1.71 22.96
CA GLY A 299 -0.05 1.03 23.79
C GLY A 299 -1.12 0.35 22.96
N PHE A 300 -1.58 1.00 21.88
CA PHE A 300 -2.52 0.41 20.93
C PHE A 300 -1.95 -0.85 20.26
N PHE A 301 -0.73 -0.79 19.73
CA PHE A 301 -0.12 -1.98 19.11
C PHE A 301 0.16 -3.10 20.11
N LEU A 302 0.54 -2.76 21.34
CA LEU A 302 0.70 -3.73 22.42
C LEU A 302 -0.63 -4.39 22.78
N LEU A 303 -1.72 -3.62 22.86
CA LEU A 303 -3.05 -4.16 23.10
C LEU A 303 -3.51 -5.07 21.96
N PHE A 304 -3.26 -4.67 20.71
CA PHE A 304 -3.53 -5.52 19.55
C PHE A 304 -2.68 -6.81 19.58
N GLY A 305 -1.41 -6.71 19.98
CA GLY A 305 -0.53 -7.83 20.26
C GLY A 305 -1.12 -8.79 21.28
N LEU A 306 -1.58 -8.27 22.41
CA LEU A 306 -2.23 -9.04 23.46
C LEU A 306 -3.54 -9.69 22.97
N ALA A 307 -4.36 -8.96 22.20
CA ALA A 307 -5.58 -9.48 21.60
C ALA A 307 -5.30 -10.63 20.61
N ALA A 308 -4.27 -10.50 19.78
CA ALA A 308 -3.85 -11.56 18.87
C ALA A 308 -3.33 -12.79 19.61
N MET A 309 -2.53 -12.60 20.67
CA MET A 309 -1.99 -13.69 21.48
C MET A 309 -3.09 -14.39 22.32
N THR A 310 -4.05 -13.64 22.86
CA THR A 310 -5.21 -14.21 23.57
C THR A 310 -6.13 -14.96 22.61
N PHE A 311 -6.35 -14.44 21.40
CA PHE A 311 -7.08 -15.14 20.35
C PHE A 311 -6.40 -16.46 19.96
N TRP A 312 -5.08 -16.44 19.77
CA TRP A 312 -4.29 -17.66 19.56
C TRP A 312 -4.38 -18.63 20.76
N GLY A 313 -4.20 -18.12 21.98
CA GLY A 313 -4.26 -18.89 23.22
C GLY A 313 -5.62 -19.55 23.46
N TYR A 314 -6.72 -18.88 23.11
CA TYR A 314 -8.06 -19.45 23.15
C TYR A 314 -8.16 -20.75 22.33
N PHE A 315 -7.56 -20.80 21.14
CA PHE A 315 -7.54 -22.01 20.31
C PHE A 315 -6.53 -23.08 20.77
N GLN A 316 -5.63 -22.74 21.69
CA GLN A 316 -4.77 -23.72 22.37
C GLN A 316 -5.48 -24.40 23.53
N TRP A 317 -6.54 -23.80 24.07
CA TRP A 317 -7.30 -24.39 25.16
C TRP A 317 -8.04 -25.66 24.71
N LYS A 318 -7.68 -26.80 25.31
CA LYS A 318 -8.25 -28.13 24.98
C LYS A 318 -9.75 -28.25 25.28
N GLY A 319 -10.25 -27.51 26.27
CA GLY A 319 -11.65 -27.57 26.73
C GLY A 319 -12.57 -26.51 26.12
N ARG A 320 -12.14 -25.83 25.06
CA ARG A 320 -12.93 -24.74 24.48
C ARG A 320 -14.25 -25.24 23.86
N PRO A 321 -15.37 -24.50 23.98
CA PRO A 321 -16.68 -24.92 23.46
C PRO A 321 -16.71 -25.16 21.95
N THR A 322 -15.83 -24.49 21.21
CA THR A 322 -15.82 -24.52 19.74
C THR A 322 -15.04 -25.69 19.15
N ALA A 323 -14.34 -26.49 19.97
CA ALA A 323 -13.47 -27.56 19.47
C ALA A 323 -14.18 -28.61 18.60
N GLY A 324 -15.48 -28.85 18.84
CA GLY A 324 -16.30 -29.78 18.05
C GLY A 324 -16.51 -29.39 16.58
N PHE A 325 -16.20 -28.14 16.20
CA PHE A 325 -16.39 -27.66 14.82
C PHE A 325 -15.18 -27.90 13.90
N SER A 326 -14.06 -28.45 14.40
CA SER A 326 -12.87 -28.71 13.57
C SER A 326 -12.27 -30.09 13.86
N THR A 327 -11.94 -30.83 12.80
CA THR A 327 -11.24 -32.11 12.88
C THR A 327 -9.72 -31.97 12.74
N ARG A 328 -9.21 -30.77 12.47
CA ARG A 328 -7.78 -30.57 12.20
C ARG A 328 -6.98 -30.44 13.50
N PRO A 329 -5.96 -31.30 13.73
CA PRO A 329 -5.03 -31.11 14.84
C PRO A 329 -4.27 -29.80 14.66
N MET A 330 -3.81 -29.22 15.78
CA MET A 330 -3.12 -27.95 15.75
C MET A 330 -1.73 -28.10 15.15
N ALA A 331 -1.39 -27.22 14.20
CA ALA A 331 0.00 -27.01 13.82
C ALA A 331 0.78 -26.54 15.06
N PRO A 332 1.94 -27.15 15.38
CA PRO A 332 2.76 -26.72 16.52
C PRO A 332 3.22 -25.27 16.35
N PHE A 333 3.50 -24.59 17.47
CA PHE A 333 3.95 -23.19 17.48
C PHE A 333 5.19 -22.99 16.59
N THR A 334 6.07 -23.98 16.51
CA THR A 334 7.26 -23.95 15.64
C THR A 334 6.94 -23.82 14.15
N GLU A 335 5.77 -24.31 13.68
CA GLU A 335 5.34 -24.13 12.28
C GLU A 335 4.77 -22.73 12.03
N LEU A 336 4.13 -22.13 13.05
CA LEU A 336 3.71 -20.73 13.00
C LEU A 336 4.94 -19.80 12.86
N PHE A 337 6.07 -20.20 13.43
CA PHE A 337 7.29 -19.40 13.50
C PHE A 337 8.42 -19.89 12.62
N GLN A 338 8.17 -20.67 11.56
CA GLN A 338 9.25 -20.90 10.60
C GLN A 338 9.67 -19.54 10.05
N PRO A 339 10.83 -19.00 10.45
CA PRO A 339 11.30 -17.79 9.84
C PRO A 339 11.56 -18.24 8.42
N VAL A 340 10.74 -17.75 7.48
CA VAL A 340 11.13 -17.81 6.07
C VAL A 340 12.55 -17.26 6.10
N THR A 341 13.54 -18.10 5.77
CA THR A 341 14.94 -17.76 5.97
C THR A 341 15.26 -16.63 5.02
N PHE A 342 14.93 -15.42 5.44
CA PHE A 342 14.96 -14.20 4.65
C PHE A 342 16.38 -14.00 4.15
N ALA A 343 17.35 -14.23 5.04
CA ALA A 343 18.77 -14.29 4.72
C ALA A 343 19.12 -15.39 3.69
N GLY A 344 18.52 -16.57 3.78
CA GLY A 344 18.71 -17.66 2.81
C GLY A 344 18.20 -17.28 1.43
N ARG A 345 16.96 -16.78 1.35
CA ARG A 345 16.33 -16.32 0.10
C ARG A 345 17.08 -15.15 -0.51
N LEU A 346 17.50 -14.17 0.30
CA LEU A 346 18.32 -13.05 -0.18
C LEU A 346 19.65 -13.52 -0.75
N ARG A 347 20.35 -14.44 -0.08
CA ARG A 347 21.60 -14.99 -0.58
C ARG A 347 21.40 -15.72 -1.92
N THR A 348 20.34 -16.51 -2.05
CA THR A 348 20.05 -17.21 -3.31
C THR A 348 19.71 -16.24 -4.43
N GLU A 349 18.86 -15.23 -4.19
CA GLU A 349 18.49 -14.25 -5.21
C GLU A 349 19.67 -13.36 -5.62
N ALA A 350 20.51 -12.95 -4.66
CA ALA A 350 21.71 -12.18 -4.93
C ALA A 350 22.72 -12.99 -5.77
N ALA A 351 22.90 -14.29 -5.46
CA ALA A 351 23.76 -15.17 -6.24
C ALA A 351 23.24 -15.37 -7.68
N GLU A 352 21.93 -15.48 -7.88
CA GLU A 352 21.33 -15.58 -9.22
C GLU A 352 21.49 -14.29 -10.03
N LEU A 353 21.33 -13.12 -9.40
CA LEU A 353 21.59 -11.83 -10.02
C LEU A 353 23.06 -11.68 -10.42
N ALA A 354 23.99 -12.02 -9.52
CA ALA A 354 25.42 -11.96 -9.80
C ALA A 354 25.80 -12.86 -10.99
N LYS A 355 25.26 -14.09 -11.06
CA LYS A 355 25.43 -15.00 -12.20
C LYS A 355 24.88 -14.41 -13.50
N THR A 356 23.71 -13.76 -13.45
CA THR A 356 23.07 -13.17 -14.63
C THR A 356 23.86 -11.96 -15.15
N VAL A 357 24.35 -11.10 -14.25
CA VAL A 357 25.20 -9.95 -14.60
C VAL A 357 26.54 -10.43 -15.17
N GLY A 358 27.18 -11.43 -14.54
CA GLY A 358 28.42 -12.02 -15.03
C GLY A 358 28.30 -12.62 -16.44
N ARG A 359 27.22 -13.37 -16.73
CA ARG A 359 26.95 -13.89 -18.07
C ARG A 359 26.77 -12.79 -19.12
N ARG A 360 26.12 -11.67 -18.77
CA ARG A 360 25.95 -10.53 -19.69
C ARG A 360 27.28 -9.81 -19.97
N LEU A 361 28.15 -9.70 -18.97
CA LEU A 361 29.48 -9.10 -19.15
C LEU A 361 30.36 -9.97 -20.04
N VAL A 362 30.39 -11.29 -19.83
CA VAL A 362 31.16 -12.22 -20.67
C VAL A 362 30.66 -12.23 -22.11
N ARG A 363 29.33 -12.17 -22.33
CA ARG A 363 28.75 -12.13 -23.68
C ARG A 363 28.96 -10.79 -24.40
N ARG A 364 29.38 -9.74 -23.69
CA ARG A 364 29.78 -8.44 -24.24
C ARG A 364 31.29 -8.29 -24.42
N SER A 365 32.09 -9.29 -24.04
CA SER A 365 33.47 -9.33 -24.50
C SER A 365 33.45 -9.30 -26.02
N PRO A 366 34.15 -8.37 -26.67
CA PRO A 366 34.19 -8.29 -28.12
C PRO A 366 34.57 -9.67 -28.64
N MET A 367 33.76 -10.20 -29.57
CA MET A 367 34.19 -11.35 -30.36
C MET A 367 35.62 -11.05 -30.83
N PRO A 368 36.59 -11.96 -30.64
CA PRO A 368 37.91 -11.76 -31.20
C PRO A 368 37.71 -11.45 -32.68
N ARG A 369 38.10 -10.24 -33.10
CA ARG A 369 38.10 -9.88 -34.52
C ARG A 369 38.90 -10.96 -35.22
N ASP A 370 38.31 -11.57 -36.22
CA ASP A 370 39.01 -12.54 -37.04
C ASP A 370 40.25 -11.83 -37.60
N PRO A 371 41.48 -12.36 -37.41
CA PRO A 371 42.71 -11.69 -37.81
C PRO A 371 42.87 -11.51 -39.34
N GLY A 372 41.81 -11.76 -40.13
CA GLY A 372 41.76 -11.57 -41.57
C GLY A 372 40.72 -10.56 -42.07
N GLU A 373 39.95 -9.88 -41.20
CA GLU A 373 39.03 -8.84 -41.67
C GLU A 373 39.80 -7.54 -41.99
N PRO A 374 39.80 -7.08 -43.26
CA PRO A 374 40.53 -5.88 -43.66
C PRO A 374 39.94 -4.65 -42.96
N SER A 375 40.80 -3.91 -42.29
CA SER A 375 40.50 -2.65 -41.60
C SER A 375 39.88 -1.65 -42.58
N CYS A 376 38.59 -1.31 -42.41
CA CYS A 376 37.90 -0.20 -43.12
C CYS A 376 38.41 1.19 -42.67
N ALA A 377 39.73 1.36 -42.55
CA ALA A 377 40.35 2.64 -42.22
C ALA A 377 40.59 3.54 -43.45
N ASP A 378 40.35 3.07 -44.68
CA ASP A 378 40.55 3.86 -45.91
C ASP A 378 39.23 4.13 -46.66
N PHE A 379 38.32 4.88 -46.04
CA PHE A 379 37.23 5.55 -46.76
C PHE A 379 37.15 7.04 -46.37
N SER A 380 38.30 7.70 -46.46
CA SER A 380 38.40 9.15 -46.58
C SER A 380 38.58 9.51 -48.05
N GLY A 381 37.49 9.93 -48.72
CA GLY A 381 37.59 10.52 -50.05
C GLY A 381 36.32 10.40 -50.89
N GLU A 382 35.71 11.57 -51.15
CA GLU A 382 34.93 11.89 -52.37
C GLU A 382 33.53 11.27 -52.60
N ALA A 383 32.50 12.11 -52.39
CA ALA A 383 31.39 12.40 -53.32
C ALA A 383 30.28 13.13 -52.52
N LEU A 384 30.34 14.45 -52.31
CA LEU A 384 29.88 15.49 -53.25
C LEU A 384 28.53 15.19 -53.93
N THR A 385 27.51 15.95 -53.48
CA THR A 385 26.40 16.54 -54.26
C THR A 385 25.48 15.64 -55.07
N ALA A 386 24.22 15.51 -54.63
CA ALA A 386 23.06 15.67 -55.52
C ALA A 386 21.72 15.73 -54.75
N ALA A 387 20.93 16.74 -55.12
CA ALA A 387 19.46 16.76 -55.23
C ALA A 387 18.63 16.64 -53.93
N SER A 388 18.02 17.73 -53.44
CA SER A 388 16.89 18.49 -54.01
C SER A 388 15.51 17.89 -53.68
N SER A 389 14.70 18.73 -53.03
CA SER A 389 13.25 18.88 -53.22
C SER A 389 12.35 17.70 -52.83
N THR A 390 11.62 17.83 -51.71
CA THR A 390 10.14 17.71 -51.79
C THR A 390 9.38 18.33 -50.59
N ARG A 391 8.72 19.45 -50.90
CA ARG A 391 7.36 19.91 -50.52
C ARG A 391 6.82 19.71 -49.09
N LEU A 392 6.64 20.86 -48.43
CA LEU A 392 5.60 21.13 -47.41
C LEU A 392 4.22 21.26 -48.07
N PRO A 393 3.14 20.70 -47.49
CA PRO A 393 1.78 21.12 -47.78
C PRO A 393 1.31 22.21 -46.82
N SER A 394 0.81 23.31 -47.39
CA SER A 394 0.07 24.37 -46.72
C SER A 394 -1.34 23.90 -46.34
N HIS A 395 -1.75 24.17 -45.09
CA HIS A 395 -3.13 24.06 -44.64
C HIS A 395 -3.88 25.38 -44.89
N PRO A 396 -5.12 25.37 -45.39
CA PRO A 396 -5.95 26.56 -45.50
C PRO A 396 -6.67 26.85 -44.18
N GLN A 397 -6.80 28.15 -43.87
CA GLN A 397 -7.71 28.67 -42.86
C GLN A 397 -9.15 28.63 -43.38
N GLY A 398 -10.08 28.29 -42.49
CA GLY A 398 -11.53 28.45 -42.61
C GLY A 398 -12.10 28.66 -41.21
#